data_AF-A0A936FIC7-F1
#
_entry.id   AF-A0A936FIC7-F1
#
_cell.length_a   1.000
_cell.length_b   1.000
_cell.length_c   1.000
_cell.angle_alpha   90.00
_cell.angle_beta   90.00
_cell.angle_gamma   90.00
#
_symmetry.space_group_name_H-M   'P 1'
#
loop_
_entity.id
_entity.type
_entity.pdbx_description
1 polymer ?
#
loop_
_entity_poly.entity_id
_entity_poly.type
_entity_poly.pdbx_seq_one_letter_code
_entity_poly.pdbx_strand_id
1 'polypeptide(L)'
;MEFKQISLADTELKFATSGGISTCSGYASRFGGVDSYGDTIHPGAYSKVAGELTEVKMYFNHGWLKGEIPIGKMFVVEDANGLYVERTGVHQGHQAGR
;
A
#
# COMPACT_ATOMS: atom_id res chain seq x y z
N MET A 1 -4.33 4.32 -26.64
CA MET A 1 -3.94 4.30 -25.21
C MET A 1 -4.54 5.55 -24.59
N GLU A 2 -5.47 5.39 -23.65
CA GLU A 2 -5.93 6.50 -22.82
C GLU A 2 -4.99 6.64 -21.61
N PHE A 3 -4.57 7.87 -21.32
CA PHE A 3 -3.81 8.18 -20.12
C PHE A 3 -4.80 8.54 -19.02
N LYS A 4 -4.87 7.74 -17.95
CA LYS A 4 -5.64 8.05 -16.75
C LYS A 4 -4.83 9.03 -15.89
N GLN A 5 -5.29 10.27 -15.80
CA GLN A 5 -4.66 11.30 -14.98
C GLN A 5 -5.37 11.35 -13.62
N ILE A 6 -4.63 11.08 -12.54
CA ILE A 6 -5.06 11.34 -11.17
C ILE A 6 -4.52 12.71 -10.76
N SER A 7 -5.38 13.56 -10.21
CA SER A 7 -4.96 14.83 -9.62
C SER A 7 -4.13 14.57 -8.37
N LEU A 8 -3.01 15.28 -8.22
CA LEU A 8 -2.24 15.24 -6.98
C LEU A 8 -3.00 15.85 -5.79
N ALA A 9 -4.04 16.65 -6.05
CA ALA A 9 -4.92 17.15 -5.00
C ALA A 9 -5.87 16.06 -4.46
N ASP A 10 -6.15 15.04 -5.25
CA ASP A 10 -6.98 13.90 -4.85
C ASP A 10 -6.13 12.81 -4.16
N THR A 11 -4.81 12.96 -4.14
CA THR A 11 -3.90 12.04 -3.46
C THR A 11 -3.44 12.65 -2.12
N GLU A 12 -3.73 11.95 -1.03
CA GLU A 12 -3.27 12.33 0.32
C GLU A 12 -1.79 11.98 0.54
N LEU A 13 -0.92 12.42 -0.38
CA LEU A 13 0.51 12.18 -0.32
C LEU A 13 1.13 12.99 0.82
N LYS A 14 1.62 12.29 1.85
CA LYS A 14 2.36 12.89 2.97
C LYS A 14 3.85 12.58 2.82
N PHE A 15 4.67 13.63 2.74
CA PHE A 15 6.12 13.52 2.75
C PHE A 15 6.65 13.80 4.16
N ALA A 16 7.56 12.96 4.66
CA ALA A 16 8.23 13.20 5.93
C ALA A 16 9.13 14.45 5.83
N THR A 17 9.00 15.36 6.79
CA THR A 17 9.75 16.63 6.83
C THR A 17 11.18 16.48 7.36
N SER A 18 11.50 15.30 7.94
CA SER A 18 12.86 14.91 8.34
C SER A 18 12.95 13.38 8.46
N GLY A 19 14.15 12.82 8.23
CA GLY A 19 14.36 11.37 8.06
C GLY A 19 14.31 10.94 6.59
N GLY A 20 15.14 9.99 6.19
CA GLY A 20 15.22 9.52 4.79
C GLY A 20 13.88 8.97 4.26
N ILE A 21 13.80 8.72 2.94
CA ILE A 21 12.65 8.18 2.18
C ILE A 21 12.23 6.79 2.71
N SER A 22 11.73 6.72 3.93
CA SER A 22 11.58 5.46 4.70
C SER A 22 10.19 5.29 5.29
N THR A 23 9.29 6.26 5.08
CA THR A 23 7.91 6.20 5.53
C THR A 23 6.99 6.88 4.51
N CYS A 24 6.10 6.12 3.91
CA CYS A 24 4.89 6.61 3.26
C CYS A 24 3.68 5.97 3.97
N SER A 25 2.58 6.70 3.96
CA SER A 25 1.32 6.30 4.57
C SER A 25 0.18 6.79 3.69
N GLY A 26 -0.91 6.05 3.63
CA GLY A 26 -2.08 6.42 2.84
C GLY A 26 -3.04 5.27 2.67
N TYR A 27 -4.07 5.48 1.86
CA TYR A 27 -5.06 4.44 1.56
C TYR A 27 -4.63 3.63 0.33
N ALA A 28 -4.44 2.33 0.49
CA ALA A 28 -4.24 1.41 -0.63
C ALA A 28 -5.55 1.19 -1.41
N SER A 29 -6.69 1.35 -0.74
CA SER A 29 -8.01 1.38 -1.34
C SER A 29 -8.96 2.25 -0.51
N ARG A 30 -9.93 2.87 -1.18
CA ARG A 30 -11.05 3.57 -0.53
C ARG A 30 -12.36 2.84 -0.81
N PHE A 31 -13.24 2.84 0.18
CA PHE A 31 -14.57 2.26 0.01
C PHE A 31 -15.46 3.12 -0.88
N GLY A 32 -16.38 2.45 -1.60
CA GLY A 32 -17.37 3.11 -2.45
C GLY A 32 -16.83 3.74 -3.73
N GLY A 33 -15.51 3.66 -3.99
CA GLY A 33 -14.92 3.99 -5.28
C GLY A 33 -15.08 2.84 -6.28
N VAL A 34 -15.17 3.19 -7.57
CA VAL A 34 -15.13 2.22 -8.67
C VAL A 34 -13.71 2.18 -9.21
N ASP A 35 -13.08 1.00 -9.16
CA ASP A 35 -11.71 0.83 -9.64
C ASP A 35 -11.63 0.74 -11.17
N SER A 36 -10.42 0.54 -11.72
CA SER A 36 -10.22 0.50 -13.17
C SER A 36 -10.88 -0.68 -13.89
N TYR A 37 -11.31 -1.70 -13.15
CA TYR A 37 -11.95 -2.91 -13.66
C TYR A 37 -13.47 -2.92 -13.39
N GLY A 38 -13.99 -1.91 -12.70
CA GLY A 38 -15.42 -1.76 -12.42
C GLY A 38 -15.85 -2.33 -11.07
N ASP A 39 -14.90 -2.75 -10.24
CA ASP A 39 -15.18 -3.31 -8.93
C ASP A 39 -15.30 -2.21 -7.86
N THR A 40 -16.10 -2.49 -6.82
CA THR A 40 -16.25 -1.62 -5.64
C THR A 40 -15.90 -2.39 -4.39
N ILE A 41 -15.01 -1.81 -3.59
CA ILE A 41 -14.64 -2.37 -2.28
C ILE A 41 -15.61 -1.80 -1.25
N HIS A 42 -16.27 -2.69 -0.50
CA HIS A 42 -17.22 -2.34 0.55
C HIS A 42 -16.60 -2.46 1.95
N PRO A 43 -17.12 -1.73 2.95
CA PRO A 43 -16.73 -1.90 4.34
C PRO A 43 -16.81 -3.35 4.79
N GLY A 44 -15.82 -3.84 5.54
CA GLY A 44 -15.72 -5.22 5.97
C GLY A 44 -15.02 -6.16 5.00
N ALA A 45 -14.62 -5.71 3.80
CA ALA A 45 -13.92 -6.53 2.81
C ALA A 45 -12.60 -7.12 3.34
N TYR A 46 -11.92 -6.41 4.24
CA TYR A 46 -10.66 -6.82 4.85
C TYR A 46 -10.80 -7.30 6.29
N SER A 47 -11.99 -7.21 6.90
CA SER A 47 -12.25 -7.54 8.31
C SER A 47 -11.73 -8.91 8.78
N LYS A 48 -11.63 -9.89 7.88
CA LYS A 48 -11.13 -11.25 8.20
C LYS A 48 -9.61 -11.39 8.15
N VAL A 49 -8.90 -10.43 7.55
CA VAL A 49 -7.47 -10.53 7.21
C VAL A 49 -6.63 -9.33 7.66
N ALA A 50 -7.23 -8.15 7.79
CA ALA A 50 -6.58 -6.92 8.27
C ALA A 50 -7.13 -6.56 9.66
N GLY A 51 -6.56 -7.18 10.69
CA GLY A 51 -6.81 -6.81 12.09
C GLY A 51 -6.07 -5.51 12.48
N GLU A 52 -5.76 -5.36 13.77
CA GLU A 52 -4.93 -4.23 14.24
C GLU A 52 -3.52 -4.32 13.66
N LEU A 53 -3.22 -3.49 12.64
CA LEU A 53 -1.90 -3.35 12.01
C LEU A 53 -1.30 -4.69 11.55
N THR A 54 -1.97 -5.34 10.61
CA THR A 54 -1.49 -6.59 10.02
C THR A 54 -0.24 -6.33 9.15
N GLU A 55 0.85 -7.06 9.41
CA GLU A 55 2.08 -6.97 8.62
C GLU A 55 1.93 -7.70 7.27
N VAL A 56 2.21 -7.01 6.17
CA VAL A 56 2.15 -7.55 4.80
C VAL A 56 3.47 -7.30 4.08
N LYS A 57 3.94 -8.31 3.33
CA LYS A 57 5.13 -8.21 2.46
C LYS A 57 4.84 -7.27 1.29
N MET A 58 5.74 -6.32 1.06
CA MET A 58 5.69 -5.44 -0.12
C MET A 58 6.55 -6.01 -1.23
N TYR A 59 6.01 -6.01 -2.46
CA TYR A 59 6.71 -6.41 -3.66
C TYR A 59 6.76 -5.25 -4.65
N PHE A 60 7.84 -5.17 -5.42
CA PHE A 60 7.87 -4.25 -6.55
C PHE A 60 6.95 -4.81 -7.65
N ASN A 61 5.98 -4.02 -8.09
CA ASN A 61 4.97 -4.41 -9.08
C ASN A 61 4.35 -5.78 -8.73
N HIS A 62 4.22 -6.67 -9.72
CA HIS A 62 3.69 -8.02 -9.57
C HIS A 62 4.76 -9.06 -9.20
N GLY A 63 5.84 -8.66 -8.52
CA GLY A 63 6.98 -9.54 -8.20
C GLY A 63 6.60 -10.82 -7.44
N TRP A 64 5.52 -10.78 -6.65
CA TRP A 64 4.99 -11.95 -5.95
C TRP A 64 4.56 -13.09 -6.90
N LEU A 65 4.02 -12.77 -8.08
CA LEU A 65 3.65 -13.76 -9.11
C LEU A 65 4.87 -14.43 -9.75
N LYS A 66 6.04 -13.78 -9.66
CA LYS A 66 7.31 -14.24 -10.23
C LYS A 66 8.22 -14.90 -9.17
N GLY A 67 7.78 -14.96 -7.91
CA GLY A 67 8.61 -15.47 -6.81
C GLY A 67 9.78 -14.56 -6.44
N GLU A 68 9.71 -13.26 -6.75
CA GLU A 68 10.76 -12.29 -6.39
C GLU A 68 10.83 -12.07 -4.88
N ILE A 69 11.91 -11.47 -4.40
CA ILE A 69 12.11 -11.17 -2.97
C ILE A 69 11.30 -9.91 -2.61
N PRO A 70 10.59 -9.88 -1.46
CA PRO A 70 9.94 -8.67 -0.97
C PRO A 70 10.91 -7.51 -0.83
N ILE A 71 10.50 -6.32 -1.25
CA ILE A 71 11.28 -5.08 -1.13
C ILE A 71 11.10 -4.41 0.24
N GLY A 72 10.22 -4.95 1.08
CA GLY A 72 9.95 -4.40 2.40
C GLY A 72 8.70 -5.01 3.03
N LYS A 73 8.24 -4.34 4.09
CA LYS A 73 7.04 -4.70 4.84
C LYS A 73 6.22 -3.44 5.10
N MET A 74 4.90 -3.59 5.09
CA MET A 74 3.96 -2.54 5.46
C MET A 74 2.97 -3.07 6.50
N PHE A 75 2.35 -2.16 7.24
CA PHE A 75 1.30 -2.47 8.18
C PHE A 75 -0.01 -1.94 7.63
N VAL A 76 -1.05 -2.79 7.62
CA VAL A 76 -2.36 -2.44 7.08
C VAL A 76 -3.44 -2.58 8.14
N VAL A 77 -4.42 -1.70 8.08
CA VAL A 77 -5.61 -1.72 8.94
C VAL A 77 -6.82 -1.26 8.12
N GLU A 78 -7.94 -1.94 8.30
CA GLU A 78 -9.22 -1.45 7.78
C GLU A 78 -9.76 -0.37 8.72
N ASP A 79 -10.11 0.79 8.19
CA ASP A 79 -10.83 1.84 8.92
C ASP A 79 -12.13 2.22 8.22
N ALA A 80 -12.80 3.28 8.68
CA ALA A 80 -14.08 3.73 8.12
C ALA A 80 -14.00 4.18 6.65
N ASN A 81 -12.81 4.53 6.14
CA ASN A 81 -12.60 5.07 4.80
C ASN A 81 -12.07 4.01 3.81
N GLY A 82 -11.37 2.98 4.29
CA GLY A 82 -10.81 1.94 3.43
C GLY A 82 -9.67 1.14 4.08
N LEU A 83 -8.75 0.65 3.26
CA LEU A 83 -7.54 -0.02 3.73
C LEU A 83 -6.41 1.00 3.90
N TYR A 84 -6.17 1.39 5.14
CA TYR A 84 -5.07 2.28 5.51
C TYR A 84 -3.75 1.52 5.61
N VAL A 85 -2.68 2.14 5.11
CA VAL A 85 -1.32 1.62 5.14
C VAL A 85 -0.43 2.58 5.91
N GLU A 86 0.29 2.04 6.88
CA GLU A 86 1.30 2.73 7.63
C GLU A 86 2.66 2.02 7.49
N ARG A 87 3.73 2.82 7.43
CA ARG A 87 5.14 2.40 7.42
C ARG A 87 5.56 1.67 6.15
N THR A 88 6.49 2.28 5.41
CA THR A 88 7.15 1.66 4.25
C THR A 88 8.66 1.84 4.33
N GLY A 89 9.33 0.94 5.04
CA GLY A 89 10.76 0.75 4.84
C GLY A 89 10.95 0.01 3.51
N VAL A 90 11.36 0.71 2.45
CA VAL A 90 11.92 0.05 1.26
C VAL A 90 13.33 -0.38 1.67
N HIS A 91 13.51 -1.67 1.93
CA HIS A 91 14.86 -2.20 2.08
C HIS A 91 15.49 -2.21 0.68
N GLN A 92 16.46 -1.32 0.46
CA GLN A 92 17.42 -1.51 -0.61
C GLN A 92 18.06 -2.87 -0.33
N GLY A 93 17.86 -3.84 -1.23
CA GLY A 93 18.27 -5.23 -1.04
C GLY A 93 19.77 -5.33 -0.77
N HIS A 94 20.16 -5.23 0.50
CA HIS A 94 21.49 -5.61 0.95
C HIS A 94 21.37 -7.03 1.47
N GLN A 95 21.96 -7.96 0.73
CA GLN A 95 22.30 -9.29 1.20
C GLN A 95 23.22 -9.12 2.42
N ALA A 96 22.63 -9.04 3.61
CA ALA A 96 23.37 -9.22 4.85
C ALA A 96 23.60 -10.72 5.03
N GLY A 97 24.71 -11.19 4.45
CA GLY A 97 25.55 -12.31 4.88
C GLY A 97 24.89 -13.61 5.35
N ARG A 98 25.19 -14.69 4.62
CA ARG A 98 25.92 -15.82 5.20
C ARG A 98 27.13 -16.12 4.33
#